data_AF-A0A074LH22-F1
#
_entry.id   AF-A0A074LH22-F1
#
_cell.length_a   1.000
_cell.length_b   1.000
_cell.length_c   1.000
_cell.angle_alpha   90.00
_cell.angle_beta   90.00
_cell.angle_gamma   90.00
#
_symmetry.space_group_name_H-M   'P 1'
#
loop_
_entity.id
_entity.type
_entity.pdbx_description
1 polymer ?
#
loop_
_entity_poly.entity_id
_entity_poly.type
_entity_poly.pdbx_seq_one_letter_code
_entity_poly.pdbx_strand_id
1 'polypeptide(L)'
;MSANKNSFKYKFYGDIMPKIYGIGAAVVILGAMFKILDWPGATLMIGIGLTTEAAIFFLSSFEPKHEDVDWAKVYPQLSPTYNGDGMPLMPQSAVGSTPMKDSTTQKFDKVLEDAKIGDDLIENLGKGIKNLAASAEKLGSVSDAAVATSEYADNVRNASRTLVDMNQSYSKTASALVEMSSASTDAKEYHEQVVTVTKNLSALNAVYEMELQDANSHVKVLNKFYSNVSAAMEGLNEAGKETEAFKNQLAQLNANVSSLNKVYGGMLSAMKG
;
A
#
# COMPACT_ATOMS: atom_id res chain seq x y z
N MET A 1 -42.15 -12.44 -12.50
CA MET A 1 -41.59 -12.87 -13.81
C MET A 1 -40.20 -13.41 -13.54
N SER A 2 -39.97 -14.73 -13.61
CA SER A 2 -38.62 -15.28 -13.46
C SER A 2 -37.76 -14.85 -14.63
N ALA A 3 -36.73 -14.05 -14.39
CA ALA A 3 -35.73 -13.71 -15.39
C ALA A 3 -35.16 -15.01 -16.00
N ASN A 4 -35.12 -15.07 -17.32
CA ASN A 4 -34.70 -16.24 -18.07
C ASN A 4 -33.19 -16.50 -17.82
N LYS A 5 -32.89 -17.37 -16.85
CA LYS A 5 -31.52 -17.77 -16.42
C LYS A 5 -30.65 -18.39 -17.53
N ASN A 6 -31.19 -18.58 -18.74
CA ASN A 6 -30.47 -19.06 -19.91
C ASN A 6 -30.05 -17.95 -20.89
N SER A 7 -30.29 -16.67 -20.58
CA SER A 7 -29.84 -15.56 -21.41
C SER A 7 -28.31 -15.46 -21.42
N PHE A 8 -27.70 -15.33 -22.61
CA PHE A 8 -26.25 -15.19 -22.80
C PHE A 8 -25.65 -14.10 -21.89
N LYS A 9 -26.37 -12.98 -21.71
CA LYS A 9 -25.97 -11.90 -20.81
C LYS A 9 -25.83 -12.36 -19.35
N TYR A 10 -26.74 -13.20 -18.87
CA TYR A 10 -26.73 -13.68 -17.48
C TYR A 10 -25.56 -14.63 -17.23
N LYS A 11 -25.27 -15.55 -18.16
CA LYS A 11 -24.10 -16.44 -18.06
C LYS A 11 -22.77 -15.70 -18.24
N PHE A 12 -22.74 -14.72 -19.13
CA PHE A 12 -21.56 -13.90 -19.37
C PHE A 12 -21.20 -13.03 -18.15
N TYR A 13 -22.15 -12.27 -17.62
CA TYR A 13 -21.91 -11.43 -16.45
C TYR A 13 -21.84 -12.22 -15.14
N GLY A 14 -22.61 -13.31 -14.99
CA GLY A 14 -22.61 -14.13 -13.78
C GLY A 14 -21.39 -15.03 -13.61
N ASP A 15 -20.95 -15.74 -14.66
CA ASP A 15 -19.93 -16.79 -14.52
C ASP A 15 -18.58 -16.45 -15.18
N ILE A 16 -18.60 -15.58 -16.21
CA ILE A 16 -17.40 -15.25 -17.00
C ILE A 16 -16.77 -13.96 -16.50
N MET A 17 -17.56 -12.93 -16.19
CA MET A 17 -17.05 -11.64 -15.72
C MET A 17 -16.24 -11.72 -14.41
N PRO A 18 -16.64 -12.52 -13.39
CA PRO A 18 -15.81 -12.72 -12.20
C PRO A 18 -14.44 -13.34 -12.48
N LYS A 19 -14.36 -14.22 -13.49
CA LYS A 19 -13.08 -14.81 -13.92
C LYS A 19 -12.21 -13.79 -14.63
N ILE A 20 -12.80 -12.91 -15.44
CA ILE A 20 -12.10 -11.80 -16.10
C ILE A 20 -11.55 -10.82 -15.05
N TYR A 21 -12.33 -10.47 -14.02
CA TYR A 21 -11.85 -9.67 -12.88
C TYR A 21 -10.66 -10.33 -12.18
N GLY A 22 -10.74 -11.63 -11.89
CA GLY A 22 -9.64 -12.37 -11.24
C GLY A 22 -8.38 -12.46 -12.09
N ILE A 23 -8.51 -12.71 -13.40
CA ILE A 23 -7.38 -12.78 -14.33
C ILE A 23 -6.74 -11.39 -14.52
N GLY A 24 -7.55 -10.34 -14.66
CA GLY A 24 -7.08 -8.97 -14.75
C GLY A 24 -6.27 -8.53 -13.53
N ALA A 25 -6.83 -8.76 -12.34
CA ALA A 25 -6.17 -8.45 -11.08
C ALA A 25 -4.81 -9.18 -10.95
N ALA A 26 -4.72 -10.44 -11.39
CA ALA A 26 -3.46 -11.18 -11.39
C ALA A 26 -2.40 -10.54 -12.30
N VAL A 27 -2.78 -10.05 -13.48
CA VAL A 27 -1.86 -9.36 -14.42
C VAL A 27 -1.39 -8.01 -13.83
N VAL A 28 -2.27 -7.28 -13.15
CA VAL A 28 -1.92 -6.03 -12.44
C VAL A 28 -0.93 -6.29 -11.31
N ILE A 29 -1.19 -7.31 -10.48
CA ILE A 29 -0.32 -7.69 -9.37
C ILE A 29 1.08 -8.11 -9.89
N LEU A 30 1.14 -8.86 -10.99
CA LEU A 30 2.42 -9.20 -11.64
C LEU A 30 3.15 -7.96 -12.17
N GLY A 31 2.42 -6.99 -12.75
CA GLY A 31 3.00 -5.71 -13.17
C GLY A 31 3.55 -4.88 -12.01
N ALA A 32 2.82 -4.81 -10.91
CA ALA A 32 3.28 -4.14 -9.69
C ALA A 32 4.50 -4.85 -9.08
N MET A 33 4.51 -6.19 -9.05
CA MET A 33 5.62 -7.00 -8.56
C MET A 33 6.91 -6.74 -9.35
N PHE A 34 6.83 -6.72 -10.69
CA PHE A 34 7.98 -6.42 -11.55
C PHE A 34 8.52 -5.00 -11.30
N LYS A 35 7.64 -4.04 -11.01
CA LYS A 35 8.02 -2.66 -10.67
C LYS A 35 8.71 -2.53 -9.32
N ILE A 36 8.29 -3.32 -8.32
CA ILE A 36 8.90 -3.31 -6.98
C ILE A 36 10.26 -4.03 -6.98
N LEU A 37 10.40 -5.10 -7.76
CA LEU A 37 11.63 -5.90 -7.83
C LEU A 37 12.68 -5.36 -8.84
N ASP A 38 12.37 -4.26 -9.54
CA ASP A 38 13.21 -3.61 -10.53
C ASP A 38 13.74 -4.55 -11.64
N TRP A 39 12.88 -5.48 -12.10
CA TRP A 39 13.24 -6.40 -13.17
C TRP A 39 13.29 -5.71 -14.53
N PRO A 40 14.17 -6.15 -15.46
CA PRO A 40 14.24 -5.58 -16.80
C PRO A 40 12.89 -5.69 -17.51
N GLY A 41 12.36 -4.56 -18.00
CA GLY A 41 11.04 -4.49 -18.62
C GLY A 41 9.88 -4.16 -17.66
N ALA A 42 10.16 -3.84 -16.38
CA ALA A 42 9.14 -3.51 -15.38
C ALA A 42 8.16 -2.41 -15.80
N THR A 43 8.64 -1.35 -16.46
CA THR A 43 7.79 -0.25 -16.95
C THR A 43 6.79 -0.73 -18.02
N LEU A 44 7.19 -1.68 -18.86
CA LEU A 44 6.30 -2.26 -19.88
C LEU A 44 5.27 -3.20 -19.24
N MET A 45 5.70 -4.03 -18.27
CA MET A 45 4.81 -4.96 -17.57
C MET A 45 3.75 -4.24 -16.74
N ILE A 46 4.11 -3.17 -16.01
CA ILE A 46 3.11 -2.38 -15.26
C ILE A 46 2.17 -1.60 -16.18
N GLY A 47 2.67 -1.13 -17.33
CA GLY A 47 1.84 -0.52 -18.37
C GLY A 47 0.78 -1.49 -18.90
N ILE A 48 1.14 -2.76 -19.17
CA ILE A 48 0.20 -3.81 -19.59
C ILE A 48 -0.84 -4.11 -18.49
N GLY A 49 -0.40 -4.22 -17.23
CA GLY A 49 -1.29 -4.44 -16.10
C GLY A 49 -2.33 -3.33 -15.95
N LEU A 50 -1.89 -2.07 -15.87
CA LEU A 50 -2.79 -0.92 -15.75
C LEU A 50 -3.73 -0.75 -16.95
N THR A 51 -3.26 -1.07 -18.16
CA THR A 51 -4.12 -1.03 -19.36
C THR A 51 -5.19 -2.12 -19.32
N THR A 52 -4.85 -3.30 -18.81
CA THR A 52 -5.80 -4.41 -18.63
C THR A 52 -6.87 -4.04 -17.60
N GLU A 53 -6.47 -3.40 -16.50
CA GLU A 53 -7.41 -2.90 -15.48
C GLU A 53 -8.36 -1.83 -16.03
N ALA A 54 -7.84 -0.89 -16.82
CA ALA A 54 -8.66 0.14 -17.47
C ALA A 54 -9.70 -0.48 -18.43
N ALA A 55 -9.32 -1.51 -19.19
CA ALA A 55 -10.25 -2.21 -20.08
C ALA A 55 -11.34 -2.98 -19.31
N ILE A 56 -10.99 -3.58 -18.17
CA ILE A 56 -11.92 -4.32 -17.31
C ILE A 56 -12.92 -3.38 -16.66
N PHE A 57 -12.48 -2.24 -16.11
CA PHE A 57 -13.39 -1.22 -15.56
C PHE A 57 -14.30 -0.62 -16.62
N PHE A 58 -13.81 -0.45 -17.83
CA PHE A 58 -14.65 0.00 -18.94
C PHE A 58 -15.76 -1.03 -19.22
N LEU A 59 -15.43 -2.32 -19.28
CA LEU A 59 -16.41 -3.39 -19.51
C LEU A 59 -17.37 -3.59 -18.32
N SER A 60 -16.93 -3.38 -17.08
CA SER A 60 -17.77 -3.47 -15.88
C SER A 60 -18.88 -2.43 -15.85
N SER A 61 -18.68 -1.27 -16.50
CA SER A 61 -19.71 -0.23 -16.60
C SER A 61 -20.97 -0.66 -17.35
N PHE A 62 -20.89 -1.74 -18.16
CA PHE A 62 -22.00 -2.30 -18.91
C PHE A 62 -22.69 -3.48 -18.22
N GLU A 63 -22.28 -3.81 -16.99
CA GLU A 63 -22.84 -4.91 -16.21
C GLU A 63 -24.26 -4.56 -15.72
N PRO A 64 -25.28 -5.40 -15.98
CA PRO A 64 -26.64 -5.14 -15.51
C PRO A 64 -26.69 -5.18 -13.97
N LYS A 65 -27.43 -4.24 -13.36
CA LYS A 65 -27.61 -4.17 -11.90
C LYS A 65 -27.99 -5.55 -11.34
N HIS A 66 -27.22 -6.02 -10.35
CA HIS A 66 -27.52 -7.26 -9.63
C HIS A 66 -28.95 -7.19 -9.07
N GLU A 67 -29.75 -8.22 -9.32
CA GLU A 67 -31.04 -8.38 -8.66
C GLU A 67 -30.77 -8.67 -7.17
N ASP A 68 -31.15 -7.72 -6.31
CA ASP A 68 -31.07 -7.90 -4.87
C ASP A 68 -31.92 -9.10 -4.43
N VAL A 69 -31.43 -9.81 -3.42
CA VAL A 69 -32.10 -10.98 -2.84
C VAL A 69 -33.45 -10.55 -2.28
N ASP A 70 -34.54 -11.12 -2.77
CA ASP A 70 -35.90 -10.77 -2.34
C ASP A 70 -36.19 -11.34 -0.93
N TRP A 71 -35.75 -10.60 0.10
CA TRP A 71 -35.91 -10.94 1.51
C TRP A 71 -37.38 -11.10 1.93
N ALA A 72 -38.34 -10.60 1.14
CA ALA A 72 -39.77 -10.77 1.36
C ALA A 72 -40.23 -12.23 1.28
N LYS A 73 -39.43 -13.11 0.64
CA LYS A 73 -39.73 -14.55 0.55
C LYS A 73 -39.43 -15.31 1.84
N VAL A 74 -38.55 -14.78 2.69
CA VAL A 74 -38.12 -15.38 3.96
C VAL A 74 -38.83 -14.71 5.15
N TYR A 75 -39.19 -13.43 5.02
CA TYR A 75 -39.96 -12.67 6.02
C TYR A 75 -41.20 -12.02 5.41
N PRO A 76 -42.36 -12.70 5.45
CA PRO A 76 -43.62 -12.18 4.87
C PRO A 76 -44.10 -10.85 5.47
N GLN A 77 -43.62 -10.53 6.68
CA GLN A 77 -43.99 -9.35 7.47
C GLN A 77 -43.45 -8.03 6.91
N LEU A 78 -42.50 -8.07 5.95
CA LEU A 78 -41.93 -6.88 5.29
C LEU A 78 -42.58 -6.61 3.93
N SER A 79 -43.56 -7.41 3.51
CA SER A 79 -44.26 -7.18 2.25
C SER A 79 -45.26 -6.02 2.39
N PRO A 80 -45.34 -5.09 1.41
CA PRO A 80 -46.30 -3.98 1.45
C PRO A 80 -47.78 -4.39 1.44
N THR A 81 -48.06 -5.68 1.19
CA THR A 81 -49.41 -6.26 1.11
C THR A 81 -49.73 -7.11 2.35
N TYR A 82 -48.94 -7.00 3.44
CA TYR A 82 -49.24 -7.70 4.69
C TYR A 82 -50.44 -7.06 5.40
N ASN A 83 -51.64 -7.40 4.97
CA ASN A 83 -52.86 -7.24 5.76
C ASN A 83 -52.92 -8.42 6.73
N GLY A 84 -52.83 -8.13 8.03
CA GLY A 84 -52.85 -9.11 9.12
C GLY A 84 -54.19 -9.82 9.31
N ASP A 85 -54.76 -10.39 8.25
CA ASP A 85 -56.00 -11.15 8.26
C ASP A 85 -55.66 -12.64 8.19
N GLY A 86 -55.27 -13.16 9.35
CA GLY A 86 -54.76 -14.52 9.48
C GLY A 86 -54.96 -15.08 10.89
N MET A 87 -56.13 -14.86 11.50
CA MET A 87 -56.58 -15.65 12.64
C MET A 87 -58.04 -16.10 12.45
N PRO A 88 -58.40 -17.34 12.80
CA PRO A 88 -59.66 -17.96 12.38
C PRO A 88 -60.85 -17.38 13.18
N LEU A 89 -61.82 -16.83 12.47
CA LEU A 89 -63.10 -16.38 13.01
C LEU A 89 -63.90 -17.58 13.55
N MET A 90 -64.20 -17.58 14.85
CA MET A 90 -65.21 -18.46 15.46
C MET A 90 -66.63 -17.95 15.15
N PRO A 91 -67.65 -18.84 15.10
CA PRO A 91 -68.88 -18.58 14.37
C PRO A 91 -69.88 -17.72 15.16
N GLN A 92 -70.40 -16.70 14.49
CA GLN A 92 -71.47 -15.82 14.97
C GLN A 92 -72.79 -16.60 14.93
N SER A 93 -73.29 -17.03 16.09
CA SER A 93 -74.59 -17.68 16.19
C SER A 93 -75.73 -16.70 15.97
N ALA A 94 -76.63 -17.11 15.07
CA ALA A 94 -77.90 -16.49 14.74
C ALA A 94 -78.91 -16.61 15.89
N VAL A 95 -79.64 -15.52 16.15
CA VAL A 95 -80.97 -15.47 16.78
C VAL A 95 -81.63 -14.26 16.13
N GLY A 96 -82.72 -14.35 15.37
CA GLY A 96 -83.99 -14.98 15.71
C GLY A 96 -85.03 -13.85 15.68
N SER A 97 -85.74 -13.73 14.56
CA SER A 97 -86.78 -12.75 14.29
C SER A 97 -88.06 -13.07 15.08
N THR A 98 -88.55 -12.12 15.88
CA THR A 98 -89.94 -12.05 16.37
C THR A 98 -90.23 -10.65 16.94
N PRO A 99 -91.50 -10.24 17.08
CA PRO A 99 -92.07 -9.13 16.34
C PRO A 99 -91.91 -7.76 17.01
N MET A 100 -91.88 -6.75 16.17
CA MET A 100 -91.92 -5.33 16.49
C MET A 100 -93.05 -4.98 17.47
N LYS A 101 -92.67 -4.60 18.70
CA LYS A 101 -93.44 -3.70 19.57
C LYS A 101 -92.50 -3.09 20.63
N ASP A 102 -92.04 -1.89 20.28
CA ASP A 102 -91.28 -0.89 21.06
C ASP A 102 -90.04 -0.49 20.28
N SER A 103 -90.23 0.39 19.30
CA SER A 103 -89.08 0.96 18.59
C SER A 103 -88.24 1.75 19.59
N THR A 104 -86.94 1.46 19.63
CA THR A 104 -85.94 2.24 20.36
C THR A 104 -85.98 3.71 19.95
N THR A 105 -86.44 4.01 18.74
CA THR A 105 -86.76 5.36 18.26
C THR A 105 -87.91 6.00 19.04
N GLN A 106 -88.98 5.27 19.39
CA GLN A 106 -90.06 5.79 20.25
C GLN A 106 -89.64 5.97 21.71
N LYS A 107 -88.68 5.19 22.21
CA LYS A 107 -88.09 5.41 23.54
C LYS A 107 -87.12 6.60 23.52
N PHE A 108 -86.43 6.83 22.41
CA PHE A 108 -85.60 8.01 22.21
C PHE A 108 -86.46 9.28 22.04
N ASP A 109 -87.57 9.21 21.28
CA ASP A 109 -88.57 10.28 21.16
C ASP A 109 -89.23 10.59 22.50
N LYS A 110 -89.62 9.56 23.28
CA LYS A 110 -90.15 9.77 24.63
C LYS A 110 -89.13 10.38 25.57
N VAL A 111 -87.85 10.04 25.47
CA VAL A 111 -86.80 10.65 26.28
C VAL A 111 -86.47 12.07 25.80
N LEU A 112 -86.59 12.36 24.50
CA LEU A 112 -86.49 13.72 23.95
C LEU A 112 -87.67 14.60 24.40
N GLU A 113 -88.88 14.04 24.40
CA GLU A 113 -90.14 14.69 24.76
C GLU A 113 -90.26 14.90 26.28
N ASP A 114 -89.99 13.87 27.10
CA ASP A 114 -90.07 13.94 28.56
C ASP A 114 -88.92 14.74 29.18
N ALA A 115 -87.71 14.72 28.60
CA ALA A 115 -86.57 15.45 29.15
C ALA A 115 -86.55 16.94 28.77
N LYS A 116 -87.54 17.44 28.00
CA LYS A 116 -87.50 18.78 27.38
C LYS A 116 -86.10 19.06 26.84
N ILE A 117 -85.65 18.25 25.89
CA ILE A 117 -84.37 18.50 25.22
C ILE A 117 -84.55 19.78 24.38
N GLY A 118 -84.31 20.92 25.02
CA GLY A 118 -84.25 22.21 24.38
C GLY A 118 -83.06 22.23 23.43
N ASP A 119 -83.14 23.09 22.43
CA ASP A 119 -82.08 23.32 21.43
C ASP A 119 -80.69 23.46 22.08
N ASP A 120 -80.64 24.03 23.29
CA ASP A 120 -79.44 24.17 24.13
C ASP A 120 -78.71 22.85 24.44
N LEU A 121 -79.42 21.74 24.69
CA LEU A 121 -78.77 20.48 25.09
C LEU A 121 -78.12 19.78 23.88
N ILE A 122 -78.75 19.86 22.71
CA ILE A 122 -78.20 19.37 21.45
C ILE A 122 -77.01 20.25 21.02
N GLU A 123 -77.12 21.56 21.21
CA GLU A 123 -75.99 22.48 20.98
C GLU A 123 -74.81 22.18 21.92
N ASN A 124 -75.09 21.91 23.21
CA ASN A 124 -74.07 21.56 24.19
C ASN A 124 -73.44 20.19 23.92
N LEU A 125 -74.20 19.20 23.46
CA LEU A 125 -73.66 17.91 23.03
C LEU A 125 -72.81 18.04 21.76
N GLY A 126 -73.27 18.84 20.79
CA GLY A 126 -72.50 19.17 19.58
C GLY A 126 -71.19 19.88 19.90
N LYS A 127 -71.21 20.82 20.86
CA LYS A 127 -69.99 21.46 21.40
C LYS A 127 -69.09 20.43 22.09
N GLY A 128 -69.64 19.51 22.88
CA GLY A 128 -68.90 18.43 23.54
C GLY A 128 -68.18 17.50 22.54
N ILE A 129 -68.88 17.05 21.50
CA ILE A 129 -68.31 16.20 20.45
C ILE A 129 -67.24 16.96 19.65
N LYS A 130 -67.47 18.23 19.30
CA LYS A 130 -66.46 19.07 18.65
C LYS A 130 -65.21 19.26 19.52
N ASN A 131 -65.40 19.48 20.82
CA ASN A 131 -64.29 19.62 21.76
C ASN A 131 -63.50 18.30 21.91
N LEU A 132 -64.18 17.16 21.91
CA LEU A 132 -63.52 15.85 21.94
C LEU A 132 -62.74 15.59 20.65
N ALA A 133 -63.32 15.89 19.49
CA ALA A 133 -62.64 15.79 18.20
C ALA A 133 -61.39 16.68 18.15
N ALA A 134 -61.51 17.95 18.58
CA ALA A 134 -60.38 18.87 18.67
C ALA A 134 -59.30 18.41 19.67
N SER A 135 -59.70 17.72 20.75
CA SER A 135 -58.76 17.16 21.73
C SER A 135 -58.05 15.92 21.19
N ALA A 136 -58.74 15.07 20.44
CA ALA A 136 -58.16 13.92 19.76
C ALA A 136 -57.17 14.34 18.66
N GLU A 137 -57.49 15.39 17.90
CA GLU A 137 -56.58 15.99 16.90
C GLU A 137 -55.31 16.55 17.55
N LYS A 138 -55.45 17.23 18.71
CA LYS A 138 -54.29 17.70 19.50
C LYS A 138 -53.48 16.56 20.11
N LEU A 139 -54.10 15.44 20.49
CA LEU A 139 -53.39 14.25 20.96
C LEU A 139 -52.54 13.63 19.83
N GLY A 140 -53.04 13.66 18.59
CA GLY A 140 -52.27 13.28 17.41
C GLY A 140 -51.01 14.15 17.24
N SER A 141 -51.16 15.49 17.31
CA SER A 141 -50.01 16.39 17.16
C SER A 141 -49.02 16.35 18.34
N VAL A 142 -49.48 16.04 19.56
CA VAL A 142 -48.59 15.77 20.70
C VAL A 142 -47.78 14.48 20.49
N SER A 143 -48.40 13.45 19.88
CA SER A 143 -47.68 12.22 19.51
C SER A 143 -46.61 12.51 18.46
N ASP A 144 -46.93 13.27 17.41
CA ASP A 144 -45.96 13.66 16.38
C ASP A 144 -44.82 14.52 16.96
N ALA A 145 -45.14 15.45 17.87
CA ALA A 145 -44.14 16.26 18.57
C ALA A 145 -43.25 15.41 19.49
N ALA A 146 -43.79 14.38 20.14
CA ALA A 146 -43.02 13.45 20.95
C ALA A 146 -42.06 12.60 20.10
N VAL A 147 -42.50 12.14 18.92
CA VAL A 147 -41.65 11.43 17.94
C VAL A 147 -40.51 12.34 17.47
N ALA A 148 -40.82 13.57 17.06
CA ALA A 148 -39.80 14.54 16.63
C ALA A 148 -38.79 14.90 17.75
N THR A 149 -39.25 14.96 19.00
CA THR A 149 -38.37 15.20 20.15
C THR A 149 -37.45 14.01 20.43
N SER A 150 -37.95 12.78 20.27
CA SER A 150 -37.14 11.57 20.39
C SER A 150 -36.08 11.51 19.28
N GLU A 151 -36.48 11.79 18.04
CA GLU A 151 -35.58 11.83 16.89
C GLU A 151 -34.51 12.92 17.05
N TYR A 152 -34.88 14.10 17.56
CA TYR A 152 -33.92 15.16 17.88
C TYR A 152 -32.92 14.71 18.94
N ALA A 153 -33.38 14.08 20.03
CA ALA A 153 -32.50 13.58 21.08
C ALA A 153 -31.52 12.53 20.56
N ASP A 154 -31.96 11.65 19.65
CA ASP A 154 -31.11 10.64 19.03
C ASP A 154 -30.11 11.25 18.06
N ASN A 155 -30.51 12.24 17.26
CA ASN A 155 -29.61 12.99 16.39
C ASN A 155 -28.55 13.77 17.19
N VAL A 156 -28.91 14.37 18.32
CA VAL A 156 -27.94 15.05 19.22
C VAL A 156 -26.97 14.04 19.84
N ARG A 157 -27.44 12.86 20.25
CA ARG A 157 -26.57 11.79 20.74
C ARG A 157 -25.62 11.29 19.66
N ASN A 158 -26.11 11.09 18.44
CA ASN A 158 -25.30 10.68 17.30
C ASN A 158 -24.26 11.74 16.94
N ALA A 159 -24.65 13.02 16.86
CA ALA A 159 -23.73 14.13 16.63
C ALA A 159 -22.65 14.22 17.72
N SER A 160 -23.01 13.99 18.98
CA SER A 160 -22.06 13.97 20.10
C SER A 160 -21.03 12.84 19.95
N ARG A 161 -21.45 11.65 19.51
CA ARG A 161 -20.53 10.54 19.20
C ARG A 161 -19.62 10.88 18.04
N THR A 162 -20.16 11.43 16.95
CA THR A 162 -19.36 11.87 15.80
C THR A 162 -18.33 12.94 16.20
N LEU A 163 -18.64 13.85 17.12
CA LEU A 163 -17.68 14.83 17.62
C LEU A 163 -16.54 14.16 18.43
N VAL A 164 -16.83 13.14 19.22
CA VAL A 164 -15.81 12.35 19.91
C VAL A 164 -14.92 11.62 18.91
N ASP A 165 -15.50 10.98 17.90
CA ASP A 165 -14.77 10.30 16.84
C ASP A 165 -13.91 11.28 16.03
N MET A 166 -14.43 12.48 15.75
CA MET A 166 -13.70 13.54 15.06
C MET A 166 -12.50 14.03 15.87
N ASN A 167 -12.65 14.19 17.19
CA ASN A 167 -11.57 14.57 18.08
C ASN A 167 -10.46 13.49 18.12
N GLN A 168 -10.87 12.21 18.19
CA GLN A 168 -9.93 11.10 18.11
C GLN A 168 -9.21 11.04 16.76
N SER A 169 -9.92 11.28 15.66
CA SER A 169 -9.34 11.35 14.32
C SER A 169 -8.36 12.52 14.21
N TYR A 170 -8.71 13.70 14.72
CA TYR A 170 -7.82 14.87 14.78
C TYR A 170 -6.55 14.58 15.55
N SER A 171 -6.64 13.89 16.70
CA SER A 171 -5.47 13.47 17.46
C SER A 171 -4.57 12.53 16.65
N LYS A 172 -5.16 11.55 15.95
CA LYS A 172 -4.41 10.64 15.07
C LYS A 172 -3.75 11.39 13.91
N THR A 173 -4.46 12.32 13.27
CA THR A 173 -3.92 13.14 12.18
C THR A 173 -2.78 14.03 12.67
N ALA A 174 -2.90 14.64 13.85
CA ALA A 174 -1.83 15.42 14.45
C ALA A 174 -0.59 14.57 14.71
N SER A 175 -0.74 13.37 15.27
CA SER A 175 0.37 12.42 15.45
C SER A 175 1.02 12.02 14.12
N ALA A 176 0.20 11.69 13.10
CA ALA A 176 0.71 11.37 11.76
C ALA A 176 1.45 12.55 11.12
N LEU A 177 1.03 13.79 11.38
CA LEU A 177 1.72 14.99 10.89
C LEU A 177 3.09 15.15 11.55
N VAL A 178 3.19 14.84 12.86
CA VAL A 178 4.46 14.83 13.59
C VAL A 178 5.38 13.74 13.05
N GLU A 179 4.88 12.52 12.86
CA GLU A 179 5.65 11.42 12.25
C GLU A 179 6.09 11.75 10.81
N MET A 180 5.25 12.41 10.03
CA MET A 180 5.59 12.87 8.68
C MET A 180 6.73 13.91 8.73
N SER A 181 6.67 14.84 9.69
CA SER A 181 7.72 15.85 9.88
C SER A 181 9.05 15.22 10.32
N SER A 182 9.03 14.23 11.20
CA SER A 182 10.24 13.50 11.59
C SER A 182 10.78 12.69 10.42
N ALA A 183 9.93 11.94 9.71
CA ALA A 183 10.34 11.17 8.54
C ALA A 183 10.93 12.07 7.42
N SER A 184 10.39 13.27 7.23
CA SER A 184 10.97 14.25 6.30
C SER A 184 12.34 14.75 6.74
N THR A 185 12.59 14.84 8.06
CA THR A 185 13.90 15.22 8.61
C THR A 185 14.89 14.08 8.40
N ASP A 186 14.51 12.86 8.75
CA ASP A 186 15.31 11.65 8.55
C ASP A 186 15.65 11.45 7.07
N ALA A 187 14.71 11.71 6.16
CA ALA A 187 14.95 11.64 4.71
C ALA A 187 16.01 12.66 4.24
N LYS A 188 16.04 13.86 4.84
CA LYS A 188 17.06 14.87 4.55
C LYS A 188 18.43 14.43 5.07
N GLU A 189 18.50 13.93 6.30
CA GLU A 189 19.76 13.39 6.85
C GLU A 189 20.26 12.20 6.04
N TYR A 190 19.38 11.28 5.65
CA TYR A 190 19.71 10.16 4.77
C TYR A 190 20.26 10.66 3.42
N HIS A 191 19.65 11.69 2.82
CA HIS A 191 20.16 12.29 1.59
C HIS A 191 21.58 12.84 1.78
N GLU A 192 21.84 13.56 2.88
CA GLU A 192 23.19 14.07 3.20
C GLU A 192 24.20 12.92 3.39
N GLN A 193 23.81 11.84 4.05
CA GLN A 193 24.64 10.64 4.19
C GLN A 193 24.95 9.98 2.85
N VAL A 194 23.95 9.81 1.97
CA VAL A 194 24.14 9.25 0.63
C VAL A 194 25.10 10.12 -0.18
N VAL A 195 24.94 11.45 -0.17
CA VAL A 195 25.86 12.37 -0.84
C VAL A 195 27.29 12.21 -0.29
N THR A 196 27.44 12.07 1.02
CA THR A 196 28.74 11.84 1.66
C THR A 196 29.36 10.51 1.22
N VAL A 197 28.58 9.42 1.19
CA VAL A 197 29.02 8.11 0.70
C VAL A 197 29.43 8.19 -0.78
N THR A 198 28.65 8.87 -1.63
CA THR A 198 29.00 9.08 -3.04
C THR A 198 30.30 9.85 -3.19
N LYS A 199 30.52 10.90 -2.39
CA LYS A 199 31.78 11.66 -2.38
C LYS A 199 32.96 10.77 -1.96
N ASN A 200 32.77 9.95 -0.93
CA ASN A 200 33.81 9.02 -0.47
C ASN A 200 34.13 7.95 -1.53
N LEU A 201 33.12 7.40 -2.21
CA LEU A 201 33.33 6.46 -3.31
C LEU A 201 34.05 7.10 -4.49
N SER A 202 33.73 8.35 -4.83
CA SER A 202 34.45 9.09 -5.87
C SER A 202 35.91 9.34 -5.48
N ALA A 203 36.18 9.69 -4.22
CA ALA A 203 37.54 9.83 -3.70
C ALA A 203 38.28 8.48 -3.71
N LEU A 204 37.61 7.39 -3.36
CA LEU A 204 38.18 6.05 -3.36
C LEU A 204 38.53 5.58 -4.78
N ASN A 205 37.68 5.86 -5.77
CA ASN A 205 38.00 5.61 -7.16
C ASN A 205 39.23 6.40 -7.63
N ALA A 206 39.37 7.66 -7.22
CA ALA A 206 40.56 8.46 -7.53
C ALA A 206 41.83 7.89 -6.88
N VAL A 207 41.74 7.40 -5.65
CA VAL A 207 42.85 6.70 -4.98
C VAL A 207 43.18 5.40 -5.70
N TYR A 208 42.18 4.64 -6.15
CA TYR A 208 42.39 3.40 -6.89
C TYR A 208 43.13 3.64 -8.22
N GLU A 209 42.77 4.70 -8.95
CA GLU A 209 43.47 5.09 -10.16
C GLU A 209 44.90 5.56 -9.87
N MET A 210 45.11 6.29 -8.75
CA MET A 210 46.43 6.68 -8.28
C MET A 210 47.29 5.46 -7.89
N GLU A 211 46.73 4.48 -7.18
CA GLU A 211 47.40 3.22 -6.82
C GLU A 211 47.80 2.41 -8.05
N LEU A 212 46.92 2.31 -9.06
CA LEU A 212 47.27 1.67 -10.33
C LEU A 212 48.41 2.40 -11.05
N GLN A 213 48.39 3.73 -11.02
CA GLN A 213 49.47 4.54 -11.59
C GLN A 213 50.79 4.36 -10.83
N ASP A 214 50.75 4.35 -9.51
CA ASP A 214 51.93 4.17 -8.66
C ASP A 214 52.49 2.75 -8.81
N ALA A 215 51.64 1.72 -8.82
CA ALA A 215 52.04 0.34 -9.11
C ALA A 215 52.76 0.23 -10.46
N ASN A 216 52.27 0.90 -11.50
CA ASN A 216 52.93 0.93 -12.81
C ASN A 216 54.30 1.65 -12.75
N SER A 217 54.38 2.75 -12.00
CA SER A 217 55.65 3.44 -11.70
C SER A 217 56.63 2.51 -10.96
N HIS A 218 56.14 1.79 -9.95
CA HIS A 218 56.89 0.83 -9.15
C HIS A 218 57.46 -0.31 -10.02
N VAL A 219 56.66 -0.83 -10.96
CA VAL A 219 57.13 -1.84 -11.94
C VAL A 219 58.23 -1.27 -12.83
N LYS A 220 58.11 -0.01 -13.27
CA LYS A 220 59.18 0.64 -14.05
C LYS A 220 60.46 0.82 -13.24
N VAL A 221 60.35 1.22 -11.97
CA VAL A 221 61.49 1.33 -11.05
C VAL A 221 62.12 -0.05 -10.81
N LEU A 222 61.32 -1.10 -10.60
CA LEU A 222 61.80 -2.47 -10.45
C LEU A 222 62.54 -2.96 -11.70
N ASN A 223 61.98 -2.74 -12.90
CA ASN A 223 62.66 -3.10 -14.15
C ASN A 223 64.00 -2.38 -14.30
N LYS A 224 64.05 -1.09 -13.96
CA LYS A 224 65.30 -0.32 -13.99
C LYS A 224 66.30 -0.81 -12.94
N PHE A 225 65.83 -1.17 -11.75
CA PHE A 225 66.65 -1.79 -10.72
C PHE A 225 67.25 -3.12 -11.20
N TYR A 226 66.46 -4.02 -11.79
CA TYR A 226 66.96 -5.27 -12.35
C TYR A 226 68.02 -5.04 -13.43
N SER A 227 67.80 -4.07 -14.33
CA SER A 227 68.79 -3.70 -15.36
C SER A 227 70.08 -3.17 -14.74
N ASN A 228 70.00 -2.29 -13.75
CA ASN A 228 71.17 -1.76 -13.04
C ASN A 228 71.93 -2.86 -12.28
N VAL A 229 71.20 -3.79 -11.62
CA VAL A 229 71.80 -4.94 -10.93
C VAL A 229 72.49 -5.86 -11.93
N SER A 230 71.86 -6.14 -13.07
CA SER A 230 72.47 -6.94 -14.14
C SER A 230 73.75 -6.30 -14.67
N ALA A 231 73.72 -4.98 -14.94
CA ALA A 231 74.90 -4.24 -15.38
C ALA A 231 76.01 -4.23 -14.32
N ALA A 232 75.65 -4.08 -13.04
CA ALA A 232 76.62 -4.18 -11.95
C ALA A 232 77.23 -5.58 -11.83
N MET A 233 76.43 -6.64 -11.98
CA MET A 233 76.94 -8.02 -12.01
C MET A 233 77.85 -8.28 -13.21
N GLU A 234 77.54 -7.72 -14.37
CA GLU A 234 78.37 -7.81 -15.57
C GLU A 234 79.72 -7.10 -15.37
N GLY A 235 79.70 -5.88 -14.82
CA GLY A 235 80.92 -5.15 -14.47
C GLY A 235 81.76 -5.85 -13.40
N LEU A 236 81.13 -6.50 -12.40
CA LEU A 236 81.83 -7.33 -11.42
C LEU A 236 82.50 -8.56 -12.07
N ASN A 237 81.83 -9.19 -13.03
CA ASN A 237 82.39 -10.32 -13.77
C ASN A 237 83.58 -9.89 -14.65
N GLU A 238 83.46 -8.75 -15.31
CA GLU A 238 84.53 -8.18 -16.14
C GLU A 238 85.75 -7.76 -15.29
N ALA A 239 85.54 -7.07 -14.17
CA ALA A 239 86.59 -6.77 -13.21
C ALA A 239 87.27 -8.03 -12.67
N GLY A 240 86.50 -9.11 -12.47
CA GLY A 240 87.04 -10.43 -12.10
C GLY A 240 87.98 -10.99 -13.17
N LYS A 241 87.59 -10.92 -14.45
CA LYS A 241 88.44 -11.33 -15.59
C LYS A 241 89.70 -10.46 -15.72
N GLU A 242 89.57 -9.15 -15.59
CA GLU A 242 90.72 -8.24 -15.63
C GLU A 242 91.69 -8.51 -14.47
N THR A 243 91.17 -8.81 -13.27
CA THR A 243 91.99 -9.18 -12.11
C THR A 243 92.75 -10.49 -12.36
N GLU A 244 92.12 -11.47 -13.00
CA GLU A 244 92.78 -12.71 -13.40
C GLU A 244 93.86 -12.48 -14.46
N ALA A 245 93.58 -11.66 -15.48
CA ALA A 245 94.55 -11.27 -16.50
C ALA A 245 95.75 -10.53 -15.88
N PHE A 246 95.49 -9.58 -14.98
CA PHE A 246 96.52 -8.86 -14.24
C PHE A 246 97.40 -9.81 -13.40
N LYS A 247 96.79 -10.77 -12.69
CA LYS A 247 97.52 -11.82 -11.96
C LYS A 247 98.44 -12.61 -12.88
N ASN A 248 97.97 -12.98 -14.07
CA ASN A 248 98.76 -13.72 -15.06
C ASN A 248 99.94 -12.89 -15.59
N GLN A 249 99.71 -11.62 -15.94
CA GLN A 249 100.77 -10.70 -16.38
C GLN A 249 101.80 -10.47 -15.27
N LEU A 250 101.36 -10.32 -14.02
CA LEU A 250 102.25 -10.14 -12.87
C LEU A 250 103.10 -11.39 -12.61
N ALA A 251 102.53 -12.58 -12.74
CA ALA A 251 103.26 -13.83 -12.66
C ALA A 251 104.33 -13.94 -13.77
N GLN A 252 103.97 -13.54 -14.99
CA GLN A 252 104.88 -13.55 -16.15
C GLN A 252 106.01 -12.52 -16.00
N LEU A 253 105.69 -11.31 -15.51
CA LEU A 253 106.68 -10.29 -15.16
C LEU A 253 107.64 -10.82 -14.09
N ASN A 254 107.14 -11.46 -13.04
CA ASN A 254 107.97 -12.02 -11.97
C ASN A 254 108.90 -13.13 -12.50
N ALA A 255 108.41 -13.98 -13.42
CA ALA A 255 109.22 -14.98 -14.10
C ALA A 255 110.32 -14.34 -14.98
N ASN A 256 110.00 -13.26 -15.70
CA ASN A 256 110.96 -12.51 -16.51
C ASN A 256 112.01 -11.81 -15.64
N VAL A 257 111.61 -11.16 -14.54
CA VAL A 257 112.54 -10.53 -13.58
C VAL A 257 113.45 -11.58 -12.94
N SER A 258 112.90 -12.74 -12.56
CA SER A 258 113.69 -13.87 -12.05
C SER A 258 114.70 -14.38 -13.08
N SER A 259 114.30 -14.50 -14.34
CA SER A 259 115.18 -14.90 -15.45
C SER A 259 116.27 -13.86 -15.71
N LEU A 260 115.92 -12.56 -15.66
CA LEU A 260 116.86 -11.46 -15.79
C LEU A 260 117.91 -11.49 -14.66
N ASN A 261 117.46 -11.66 -13.41
CA ASN A 261 118.34 -11.80 -12.26
C ASN A 261 119.25 -13.03 -12.36
N LYS A 262 118.79 -14.13 -12.94
CA LYS A 262 119.66 -15.29 -13.23
C LYS A 262 120.73 -14.98 -14.27
N VAL A 263 120.41 -14.26 -15.34
CA VAL A 263 121.37 -13.85 -16.37
C VAL A 263 122.38 -12.86 -15.79
N TYR A 264 121.93 -11.85 -15.05
CA TYR A 264 122.81 -10.90 -14.37
C TYR A 264 123.67 -11.59 -13.30
N GLY A 265 123.12 -12.51 -12.51
CA GLY A 265 123.87 -13.31 -11.55
C GLY A 265 124.89 -14.23 -12.22
N GLY A 266 124.54 -14.86 -13.34
CA GLY A 266 125.44 -15.66 -14.15
C GLY A 266 126.56 -14.85 -14.76
N MET A 267 126.27 -13.64 -15.26
CA MET A 267 127.26 -12.72 -15.81
C MET A 267 128.19 -12.15 -14.73
N LEU A 268 127.66 -11.85 -13.54
CA LEU A 268 128.46 -11.42 -12.39
C LEU A 268 129.36 -12.55 -11.84
N SER A 269 128.86 -13.78 -11.83
CA SER A 269 129.63 -14.97 -11.44
C SER A 269 130.71 -15.31 -12.47
N ALA A 270 130.45 -15.06 -13.76
CA ALA A 270 131.42 -15.21 -14.85
C ALA A 270 132.44 -14.05 -14.93
N MET A 271 132.17 -12.91 -14.27
CA MET A 271 133.11 -11.79 -14.14
C MET A 271 133.96 -11.84 -12.87
N LYS A 272 133.60 -12.68 -11.89
CA LYS A 272 134.31 -12.81 -10.60
C LYS A 272 135.09 -14.13 -10.45
N GLY A 273 134.97 -15.05 -11.40
CA GLY A 273 135.84 -16.23 -11.55
C GLY A 273 136.82 -16.02 -12.69
#